data_AF-A0A952DUX3-F1
#
_entry.id   AF-A0A952DUX3-F1
#
_cell.length_a   1.000
_cell.length_b   1.000
_cell.length_c   1.000
_cell.angle_alpha   90.00
_cell.angle_beta   90.00
_cell.angle_gamma   90.00
#
_symmetry.space_group_name_H-M   'P 1'
#
loop_
_entity.id
_entity.type
_entity.pdbx_description
1 polymer ?
#
loop_
_entity_poly.entity_id
_entity_poly.type
_entity_poly.pdbx_seq_one_letter_code
_entity_poly.pdbx_strand_id
1 'polypeptide(L)'
;MQHLQTDNYNVFAEICKPVLLKYIDHSKLNDTEKKYLQMFSTWNLRNDINEKGATVFKVWWDSVEVATYADEYAKATVKLPWPDESTLIDKLISDSSNYKFIDNINTPNKKETITDVVTLAFKNAAKTLQDLEQKNKLEWVKFKDTRVQHLLQIPALSNLHLPIGGGVHIINATSENHGPSWRMVVHLTNKIEAYGVYPGGQSGNPGSKYYNNFIDYWAAGKYYSIIFVNKHDVRKDERMKWHTVFVNG
;
A
#
# COMPACT_ATOMS: atom_id res chain seq x y z
N MET A 1 16.38 8.27 -9.91
CA MET A 1 14.96 8.64 -10.09
C MET A 1 14.03 7.45 -10.28
N GLN A 2 14.29 6.54 -11.23
CA GLN A 2 13.42 5.36 -11.42
C GLN A 2 13.34 4.47 -10.17
N HIS A 3 14.49 4.14 -9.57
CA HIS A 3 14.54 3.39 -8.30
C HIS A 3 13.80 4.08 -7.14
N LEU A 4 13.82 5.41 -7.08
CA LEU A 4 13.08 6.17 -6.07
C LEU A 4 11.57 5.98 -6.24
N GLN A 5 11.06 6.12 -7.47
CA GLN A 5 9.63 5.98 -7.78
C GLN A 5 9.09 4.56 -7.54
N THR A 6 9.96 3.57 -7.42
CA THR A 6 9.62 2.16 -7.18
C THR A 6 10.09 1.68 -5.80
N ASP A 7 10.50 2.60 -4.92
CA ASP A 7 10.96 2.22 -3.60
C ASP A 7 9.79 1.79 -2.71
N ASN A 8 9.99 0.67 -2.01
CA ASN A 8 8.97 0.00 -1.21
C ASN A 8 9.16 0.19 0.31
N TYR A 9 10.05 1.10 0.74
CA TYR A 9 10.29 1.34 2.16
C TYR A 9 9.10 2.02 2.82
N ASN A 10 8.68 1.49 3.97
CA ASN A 10 7.50 1.94 4.71
C ASN A 10 7.90 2.83 5.88
N VAL A 11 7.77 4.15 5.67
CA VAL A 11 8.17 5.17 6.66
C VAL A 11 7.29 5.13 7.89
N PHE A 12 5.99 4.83 7.73
CA PHE A 12 5.09 4.72 8.88
C PHE A 12 5.42 3.51 9.75
N ALA A 13 5.76 2.38 9.13
CA ALA A 13 6.21 1.20 9.85
C ALA A 13 7.51 1.43 10.64
N GLU A 14 8.43 2.25 10.13
CA GLU A 14 9.65 2.63 10.85
C GLU A 14 9.33 3.30 12.19
N ILE A 15 8.30 4.17 12.21
CA ILE A 15 7.84 4.86 13.42
C ILE A 15 7.08 3.89 14.34
N CYS A 16 6.16 3.09 13.79
CA CYS A 16 5.29 2.20 14.57
C CYS A 16 6.03 1.02 15.19
N LYS A 17 6.98 0.41 14.46
CA LYS A 17 7.65 -0.82 14.88
C LYS A 17 8.28 -0.77 16.28
N PRO A 18 9.12 0.21 16.63
CA PRO A 18 9.70 0.28 17.98
C PRO A 18 8.63 0.47 19.06
N VAL A 19 7.56 1.20 18.77
CA VAL A 19 6.45 1.45 19.72
C VAL A 19 5.67 0.17 19.98
N LEU A 20 5.28 -0.55 18.92
CA LEU A 20 4.55 -1.81 19.04
C LEU A 20 5.38 -2.87 19.77
N LEU A 21 6.69 -2.95 19.50
CA LEU A 21 7.60 -3.86 20.22
C LEU A 21 7.82 -3.46 21.68
N LYS A 22 7.75 -2.17 22.03
CA LYS A 22 7.83 -1.71 23.42
C LYS A 22 6.63 -2.18 24.24
N TYR A 23 5.43 -2.12 23.67
CA TYR A 23 4.17 -2.35 24.40
C TYR A 23 3.63 -3.78 24.31
N ILE A 24 4.18 -4.65 23.47
CA ILE A 24 3.70 -6.03 23.42
C ILE A 24 4.20 -6.86 24.63
N ASP A 25 3.28 -7.56 25.30
CA ASP A 25 3.61 -8.46 26.40
C ASP A 25 3.94 -9.87 25.89
N HIS A 26 5.23 -10.16 25.76
CA HIS A 26 5.75 -11.43 25.26
C HIS A 26 5.32 -12.65 26.11
N SER A 27 5.02 -12.46 27.40
CA SER A 27 4.66 -13.56 28.31
C SER A 27 3.26 -14.13 28.03
N LYS A 28 2.39 -13.33 27.40
CA LYS A 28 0.99 -13.69 27.09
C LYS A 28 0.81 -14.35 25.72
N LEU A 29 1.91 -14.55 24.99
CA LEU A 29 1.91 -15.07 23.63
C LEU A 29 2.15 -16.59 23.58
N ASN A 30 1.35 -17.28 22.76
CA ASN A 30 1.59 -18.69 22.41
C ASN A 30 2.65 -18.81 21.29
N ASP A 31 3.03 -20.04 20.94
CA ASP A 31 4.11 -20.29 19.97
C ASP A 31 3.77 -19.81 18.55
N THR A 32 2.50 -19.91 18.14
CA THR A 32 2.02 -19.39 16.85
C THR A 32 2.10 -17.86 16.80
N GLU A 33 1.68 -17.18 17.87
CA GLU A 33 1.76 -15.73 18.01
C GLU A 33 3.23 -15.27 18.01
N LYS A 34 4.11 -15.96 18.73
CA LYS A 34 5.56 -15.68 18.74
C LYS A 34 6.19 -15.82 17.35
N LYS A 35 5.76 -16.81 16.56
CA LYS A 35 6.21 -16.96 15.16
C LYS A 35 5.89 -15.72 14.33
N TYR A 36 4.66 -15.18 14.39
CA TYR A 36 4.32 -13.97 13.66
C TYR A 36 5.04 -12.73 14.19
N LEU A 37 5.24 -12.65 15.52
CA LEU A 37 5.98 -11.56 16.13
C LEU A 37 7.43 -11.57 15.66
N GLN A 38 8.03 -12.75 15.50
CA GLN A 38 9.36 -12.90 14.95
C GLN A 38 9.43 -12.43 13.49
N MET A 39 8.45 -12.77 12.66
CA MET A 39 8.38 -12.27 11.27
C MET A 39 8.35 -10.74 11.23
N PHE A 40 7.57 -10.12 12.12
CA PHE A 40 7.49 -8.67 12.25
C PHE A 40 8.80 -8.05 12.79
N SER A 41 9.40 -8.65 13.82
CA SER A 41 10.62 -8.11 14.45
C SER A 41 11.82 -8.12 13.49
N THR A 42 11.96 -9.17 12.68
CA THR A 42 13.06 -9.29 11.70
C THR A 42 12.80 -8.58 10.38
N TRP A 43 11.58 -8.10 10.16
CA TRP A 43 11.20 -7.45 8.91
C TRP A 43 12.03 -6.18 8.65
N ASN A 44 12.47 -6.03 7.41
CA ASN A 44 13.35 -4.95 6.92
C ASN A 44 12.61 -3.63 6.62
N LEU A 45 11.34 -3.50 7.03
CA LEU A 45 10.49 -2.33 6.77
C LEU A 45 10.16 -2.10 5.29
N ARG A 46 10.42 -3.07 4.41
CA ARG A 46 10.09 -2.98 2.98
C ARG A 46 8.86 -3.82 2.64
N ASN A 47 7.95 -3.24 1.87
CA ASN A 47 6.77 -3.92 1.34
C ASN A 47 7.08 -4.54 -0.03
N ASP A 48 8.15 -5.35 -0.11
CA ASP A 48 8.47 -6.10 -1.32
C ASP A 48 7.52 -7.31 -1.50
N ILE A 49 7.44 -7.84 -2.71
CA ILE A 49 6.42 -8.84 -3.13
C ILE A 49 6.31 -10.03 -2.15
N ASN A 50 7.44 -10.55 -1.68
CA ASN A 50 7.51 -11.75 -0.85
C ASN A 50 7.55 -11.46 0.66
N GLU A 51 7.49 -10.19 1.06
CA GLU A 51 7.71 -9.78 2.45
C GLU A 51 6.48 -10.09 3.31
N LYS A 52 6.59 -11.10 4.18
CA LYS A 52 5.49 -11.48 5.09
C LYS A 52 5.35 -10.50 6.25
N GLY A 53 6.44 -9.87 6.67
CA GLY A 53 6.46 -8.90 7.76
C GLY A 53 5.55 -7.69 7.50
N ALA A 54 5.45 -7.24 6.25
CA ALA A 54 4.55 -6.19 5.83
C ALA A 54 3.06 -6.55 6.06
N THR A 55 2.67 -7.79 5.74
CA THR A 55 1.32 -8.31 6.02
C THR A 55 1.05 -8.35 7.53
N VAL A 56 2.01 -8.87 8.31
CA VAL A 56 1.88 -8.90 9.78
C VAL A 56 1.70 -7.50 10.34
N PHE A 57 2.51 -6.53 9.88
CA PHE A 57 2.38 -5.13 10.30
C PHE A 57 1.00 -4.57 9.99
N LYS A 58 0.51 -4.72 8.74
CA LYS A 58 -0.79 -4.17 8.33
C LYS A 58 -1.93 -4.76 9.15
N VAL A 59 -1.98 -6.09 9.29
CA VAL A 59 -3.05 -6.77 10.05
C VAL A 59 -2.98 -6.41 11.54
N TRP A 60 -1.77 -6.28 12.11
CA TRP A 60 -1.61 -5.87 13.50
C TRP A 60 -2.03 -4.42 13.73
N TRP A 61 -1.56 -3.49 12.90
CA TRP A 61 -1.91 -2.07 13.02
C TRP A 61 -3.42 -1.84 12.91
N ASP A 62 -4.08 -2.45 11.92
CA ASP A 62 -5.54 -2.38 11.77
C ASP A 62 -6.25 -2.91 13.01
N SER A 63 -5.73 -3.99 13.60
CA SER A 63 -6.29 -4.52 14.84
C SER A 63 -6.03 -3.61 16.04
N VAL A 64 -4.95 -2.84 16.08
CA VAL A 64 -4.67 -1.87 17.15
C VAL A 64 -5.62 -0.69 17.06
N GLU A 65 -5.85 -0.16 15.86
CA GLU A 65 -6.87 0.87 15.62
C GLU A 65 -8.25 0.37 16.07
N VAL A 66 -8.63 -0.85 15.67
CA VAL A 66 -9.92 -1.44 16.06
C VAL A 66 -10.03 -1.64 17.56
N ALA A 67 -8.99 -2.15 18.21
CA ALA A 67 -8.99 -2.37 19.65
C ALA A 67 -8.99 -1.06 20.46
N THR A 68 -8.67 0.07 19.84
CA THR A 68 -8.62 1.39 20.50
C THR A 68 -9.87 2.22 20.25
N TYR A 69 -10.56 2.07 19.11
CA TYR A 69 -11.66 2.98 18.76
C TYR A 69 -13.02 2.31 18.59
N ALA A 70 -13.05 0.99 18.35
CA ALA A 70 -14.28 0.36 17.87
C ALA A 70 -15.43 0.42 18.88
N ASP A 71 -15.14 0.38 20.19
CA ASP A 71 -16.16 0.39 21.23
C ASP A 71 -16.83 1.75 21.43
N GLU A 72 -16.10 2.88 21.41
CA GLU A 72 -16.71 4.21 21.42
C GLU A 72 -17.50 4.45 20.14
N TYR A 73 -16.93 4.09 18.98
CA TYR A 73 -17.59 4.30 17.69
C TYR A 73 -18.83 3.41 17.53
N ALA A 74 -18.85 2.22 18.12
CA ALA A 74 -20.04 1.37 18.12
C ALA A 74 -21.20 1.96 18.96
N LYS A 75 -20.90 2.77 19.98
CA LYS A 75 -21.92 3.46 20.81
C LYS A 75 -22.25 4.87 20.31
N ALA A 76 -21.52 5.39 19.33
CA ALA A 76 -21.78 6.70 18.77
C ALA A 76 -23.14 6.74 18.05
N THR A 77 -23.93 7.77 18.31
CA THR A 77 -25.26 7.97 17.69
C THR A 77 -25.16 8.51 16.26
N VAL A 78 -23.98 8.97 15.86
CA VAL A 78 -23.69 9.52 14.53
C VAL A 78 -22.51 8.79 13.90
N LYS A 79 -22.54 8.62 12.58
CA LYS A 79 -21.45 7.97 11.84
C LYS A 79 -20.27 8.93 11.74
N LEU A 80 -19.24 8.68 12.54
CA LEU A 80 -18.01 9.47 12.56
C LEU A 80 -16.91 8.77 11.72
N PRO A 81 -16.04 9.54 11.03
CA PRO A 81 -14.82 8.98 10.48
C PRO A 81 -13.89 8.57 11.63
N TRP A 82 -13.11 7.52 11.40
CA TRP A 82 -12.08 7.11 12.35
C TRP A 82 -10.98 8.17 12.42
N PRO A 83 -10.29 8.31 13.56
CA PRO A 83 -9.15 9.23 13.66
C PRO A 83 -8.04 8.80 12.69
N ASP A 84 -7.24 9.76 12.22
CA ASP A 84 -6.07 9.46 11.41
C ASP A 84 -5.06 8.61 12.20
N GLU A 85 -4.40 7.68 11.50
CA GLU A 85 -3.39 6.78 12.05
C GLU A 85 -2.23 7.51 12.75
N SER A 86 -1.90 8.73 12.30
CA SER A 86 -0.93 9.63 12.94
C SER A 86 -1.35 10.03 14.37
N THR A 87 -2.65 10.23 14.60
CA THR A 87 -3.18 10.58 15.92
C THR A 87 -2.94 9.44 16.90
N LEU A 88 -3.21 8.20 16.47
CA LEU A 88 -3.03 7.04 17.33
C LEU A 88 -1.55 6.84 17.65
N ILE A 89 -0.67 6.83 16.65
CA ILE A 89 0.75 6.59 16.89
C ILE A 89 1.37 7.67 17.78
N ASP A 90 0.98 8.95 17.62
CA ASP A 90 1.45 10.05 18.49
C ASP A 90 1.05 9.83 19.96
N LYS A 91 -0.15 9.29 20.22
CA LYS A 91 -0.61 8.96 21.58
C LYS A 91 0.12 7.76 22.17
N LEU A 92 0.44 6.77 21.35
CA LEU A 92 1.25 5.63 21.78
C LEU A 92 2.71 6.05 22.06
N ILE A 93 3.30 6.93 21.25
CA ILE A 93 4.66 7.44 21.43
C ILE A 93 4.76 8.28 22.71
N SER A 94 3.79 9.16 22.96
CA SER A 94 3.80 10.06 24.12
C SER A 94 3.51 9.37 25.46
N ASP A 95 3.36 8.05 25.46
CA ASP A 95 3.01 7.24 26.64
C ASP A 95 1.80 7.83 27.38
N SER A 96 0.79 8.25 26.59
CA SER A 96 -0.36 8.96 27.12
C SER A 96 -1.27 7.98 27.86
N SER A 97 -0.92 7.66 29.10
CA SER A 97 -1.71 6.83 30.02
C SER A 97 -3.13 7.35 30.27
N ASN A 98 -3.38 8.61 29.87
CA ASN A 98 -4.65 9.30 29.98
C ASN A 98 -5.42 9.34 28.65
N TYR A 99 -4.94 8.67 27.60
CA TYR A 99 -5.67 8.57 26.35
C TYR A 99 -6.92 7.71 26.55
N LYS A 100 -8.08 8.37 26.56
CA LYS A 100 -9.35 7.76 27.00
C LYS A 100 -9.76 6.55 26.15
N PHE A 101 -9.41 6.56 24.87
CA PHE A 101 -9.71 5.49 23.92
C PHE A 101 -8.91 4.20 24.17
N ILE A 102 -7.93 4.19 25.08
CA ILE A 102 -7.26 2.94 25.47
C ILE A 102 -8.15 2.09 26.40
N ASP A 103 -9.03 2.75 27.14
CA ASP A 103 -9.90 2.10 28.12
C ASP A 103 -11.14 1.53 27.44
N ASN A 104 -11.36 0.21 27.49
CA ASN A 104 -12.49 -0.39 26.81
C ASN A 104 -13.76 -0.17 27.64
N ILE A 105 -14.69 0.61 27.09
CA ILE A 105 -15.91 1.02 27.81
C ILE A 105 -16.91 -0.12 28.04
N ASN A 106 -16.63 -1.32 27.53
CA ASN A 106 -17.43 -2.53 27.75
C ASN A 106 -16.88 -3.42 28.86
N THR A 107 -15.71 -3.10 29.44
CA THR A 107 -15.08 -3.84 30.54
C THR A 107 -15.09 -3.02 31.83
N PRO A 108 -16.26 -2.82 32.48
CA PRO A 108 -16.39 -1.90 33.62
C PRO A 108 -15.52 -2.26 34.85
N ASN A 109 -15.01 -3.49 34.91
CA ASN A 109 -14.21 -4.00 36.03
C ASN A 109 -12.70 -3.97 35.77
N LYS A 110 -12.25 -3.46 34.62
CA LYS A 110 -10.83 -3.38 34.24
C LYS A 110 -10.59 -2.07 33.51
N LYS A 111 -9.51 -1.39 33.87
CA LYS A 111 -8.97 -0.30 33.06
C LYS A 111 -7.81 -0.82 32.23
N GLU A 112 -7.96 -0.87 30.92
CA GLU A 112 -6.91 -1.34 30.02
C GLU A 112 -5.72 -0.37 29.97
N THR A 113 -4.54 -0.95 29.81
CA THR A 113 -3.31 -0.21 29.51
C THR A 113 -2.99 -0.28 28.02
N ILE A 114 -2.07 0.58 27.54
CA ILE A 114 -1.58 0.50 26.16
C ILE A 114 -1.03 -0.91 25.87
N THR A 115 -0.31 -1.50 26.82
CA THR A 115 0.21 -2.87 26.74
C THR A 115 -0.90 -3.90 26.57
N ASP A 116 -2.02 -3.77 27.31
CA ASP A 116 -3.17 -4.65 27.18
C ASP A 116 -3.80 -4.55 25.78
N VAL A 117 -4.02 -3.33 25.28
CA VAL A 117 -4.63 -3.09 23.96
C VAL A 117 -3.73 -3.61 22.83
N VAL A 118 -2.45 -3.25 22.83
CA VAL A 118 -1.48 -3.69 21.81
C VAL A 118 -1.34 -5.21 21.79
N THR A 119 -1.29 -5.85 22.97
CA THR A 119 -1.20 -7.30 23.09
C THR A 119 -2.49 -7.98 22.64
N LEU A 120 -3.66 -7.47 23.06
CA LEU A 120 -4.95 -8.00 22.62
C LEU A 120 -5.12 -7.90 21.11
N ALA A 121 -4.78 -6.75 20.53
CA ALA A 121 -4.77 -6.52 19.09
C ALA A 121 -3.85 -7.50 18.36
N PHE A 122 -2.65 -7.77 18.90
CA PHE A 122 -1.75 -8.75 18.30
C PHE A 122 -2.34 -10.16 18.29
N LYS A 123 -3.00 -10.58 19.39
CA LYS A 123 -3.65 -11.89 19.47
C LYS A 123 -4.83 -12.01 18.50
N ASN A 124 -5.57 -10.93 18.27
CA ASN A 124 -6.63 -10.88 17.27
C ASN A 124 -6.05 -10.95 15.85
N ALA A 125 -5.00 -10.16 15.59
CA ALA A 125 -4.26 -10.18 14.32
C ALA A 125 -3.68 -11.57 14.01
N ALA A 126 -3.13 -12.27 15.02
CA ALA A 126 -2.56 -13.61 14.85
C ALA A 126 -3.60 -14.64 14.35
N LYS A 127 -4.87 -14.53 14.74
CA LYS A 127 -5.95 -15.38 14.20
C LYS A 127 -6.16 -15.15 12.71
N THR A 128 -6.21 -13.88 12.30
CA THR A 128 -6.32 -13.49 10.87
C THR A 128 -5.08 -13.95 10.09
N LEU A 129 -3.89 -13.79 10.65
CA LEU A 129 -2.64 -14.23 10.02
C LEU A 129 -2.58 -15.74 9.85
N GLN A 130 -3.13 -16.51 10.80
CA GLN A 130 -3.22 -17.96 10.71
C GLN A 130 -4.17 -18.40 9.58
N ASP A 131 -5.33 -17.75 9.42
CA ASP A 131 -6.23 -17.99 8.30
C ASP A 131 -5.57 -17.64 6.95
N LEU A 132 -4.87 -16.50 6.88
CA LEU A 132 -4.10 -16.10 5.70
C LEU A 132 -2.98 -17.10 5.38
N GLU A 133 -2.30 -17.63 6.40
CA GLU A 133 -1.26 -18.64 6.24
C GLU A 133 -1.81 -19.94 5.66
N GLN A 134 -2.94 -20.42 6.19
CA GLN A 134 -3.62 -21.61 5.68
C GLN A 134 -4.04 -21.46 4.21
N LYS A 135 -4.38 -20.23 3.80
CA LYS A 135 -4.73 -19.87 2.41
C LYS A 135 -3.51 -19.53 1.54
N ASN A 136 -2.29 -19.65 2.06
CA ASN A 136 -1.05 -19.27 1.38
C ASN A 136 -1.03 -17.79 0.91
N LYS A 137 -1.61 -16.89 1.70
CA LYS A 137 -1.75 -15.45 1.41
C LYS A 137 -0.90 -14.55 2.31
N LEU A 138 0.08 -15.09 3.04
CA LEU A 138 0.93 -14.27 3.91
C LEU A 138 1.89 -13.34 3.17
N GLU A 139 2.36 -13.74 1.98
CA GLU A 139 3.24 -12.89 1.17
C GLU A 139 2.51 -11.59 0.80
N TRP A 140 3.20 -10.45 0.93
CA TRP A 140 2.59 -9.13 0.75
C TRP A 140 1.81 -8.99 -0.56
N VAL A 141 2.36 -9.49 -1.66
CA VAL A 141 1.70 -9.45 -2.97
C VAL A 141 0.35 -10.18 -2.98
N LYS A 142 0.25 -11.31 -2.27
CA LYS A 142 -0.97 -12.13 -2.23
C LYS A 142 -2.00 -11.59 -1.24
N PHE A 143 -1.53 -10.92 -0.19
CA PHE A 143 -2.37 -10.22 0.77
C PHE A 143 -2.96 -8.95 0.17
N LYS A 144 -2.09 -8.07 -0.37
CA LYS A 144 -2.47 -6.80 -0.98
C LYS A 144 -3.24 -6.98 -2.28
N ASP A 145 -2.90 -8.01 -3.05
CA ASP A 145 -3.58 -8.43 -4.28
C ASP A 145 -3.91 -7.28 -5.25
N THR A 146 -2.88 -6.51 -5.60
CA THR A 146 -3.04 -5.32 -6.43
C THR A 146 -3.69 -5.65 -7.77
N ARG A 147 -4.68 -4.85 -8.15
CA ARG A 147 -5.42 -4.97 -9.41
C ARG A 147 -5.67 -3.61 -10.04
N VAL A 148 -5.71 -3.61 -11.37
CA VAL A 148 -6.20 -2.50 -12.19
C VAL A 148 -7.48 -2.96 -12.84
N GLN A 149 -8.60 -2.51 -12.27
CA GLN A 149 -9.92 -2.93 -12.70
C GLN A 149 -10.40 -2.12 -13.90
N HIS A 150 -11.10 -2.79 -14.82
CA HIS A 150 -11.91 -2.12 -15.82
C HIS A 150 -12.93 -1.19 -15.15
N LEU A 151 -13.36 -0.12 -15.82
CA LEU A 151 -14.32 0.85 -15.26
C LEU A 151 -15.64 0.18 -14.80
N LEU A 152 -16.10 -0.80 -15.57
CA LEU A 152 -17.28 -1.64 -15.23
C LEU A 152 -16.99 -2.80 -14.27
N GLN A 153 -15.76 -2.89 -13.75
CA GLN A 153 -15.28 -3.95 -12.84
C GLN A 153 -15.41 -5.38 -13.38
N ILE A 154 -15.44 -5.55 -14.70
CA ILE A 154 -15.52 -6.86 -15.35
C ILE A 154 -14.14 -7.55 -15.23
N PRO A 155 -14.04 -8.72 -14.57
CA PRO A 155 -12.75 -9.38 -14.34
C PRO A 155 -11.98 -9.70 -15.62
N ALA A 156 -12.66 -10.15 -16.67
CA ALA A 156 -12.05 -10.49 -17.96
C ALA A 156 -11.42 -9.31 -18.70
N LEU A 157 -11.80 -8.08 -18.33
CA LEU A 157 -11.25 -6.84 -18.90
C LEU A 157 -10.28 -6.15 -17.93
N SER A 158 -10.03 -6.76 -16.77
CA SER A 158 -9.20 -6.21 -15.70
C SER A 158 -7.84 -6.91 -15.66
N ASN A 159 -6.85 -6.25 -15.07
CA ASN A 159 -5.57 -6.87 -14.74
C ASN A 159 -5.58 -7.18 -13.24
N LEU A 160 -5.61 -8.46 -12.89
CA LEU A 160 -5.70 -8.94 -11.51
C LEU A 160 -4.36 -9.51 -11.06
N HIS A 161 -4.15 -9.59 -9.75
CA HIS A 161 -3.00 -10.28 -9.14
C HIS A 161 -1.64 -9.73 -9.61
N LEU A 162 -1.52 -8.41 -9.75
CA LEU A 162 -0.30 -7.77 -10.25
C LEU A 162 0.87 -7.98 -9.28
N PRO A 163 2.02 -8.49 -9.75
CA PRO A 163 3.15 -8.82 -8.89
C PRO A 163 3.97 -7.57 -8.54
N ILE A 164 3.42 -6.70 -7.70
CA ILE A 164 4.03 -5.41 -7.33
C ILE A 164 4.01 -5.20 -5.82
N GLY A 165 5.16 -4.78 -5.27
CA GLY A 165 5.29 -4.33 -3.88
C GLY A 165 4.58 -2.99 -3.62
N GLY A 166 4.98 -2.25 -2.58
CA GLY A 166 4.46 -0.92 -2.30
C GLY A 166 3.22 -0.93 -1.39
N GLY A 167 2.60 0.23 -1.17
CA GLY A 167 1.43 0.37 -0.30
C GLY A 167 1.20 1.79 0.19
N VAL A 168 0.37 1.95 1.22
CA VAL A 168 0.19 3.23 1.92
C VAL A 168 1.49 3.58 2.67
N HIS A 169 1.82 4.87 2.80
CA HIS A 169 3.04 5.39 3.45
C HIS A 169 4.37 5.08 2.75
N ILE A 170 4.31 4.71 1.48
CA ILE A 170 5.45 4.24 0.68
C ILE A 170 5.50 5.04 -0.63
N ILE A 171 6.70 5.34 -1.14
CA ILE A 171 6.87 6.11 -2.39
C ILE A 171 6.23 5.39 -3.58
N ASN A 172 6.46 4.09 -3.72
CA ASN A 172 5.66 3.24 -4.59
C ASN A 172 4.26 3.04 -3.97
N ALA A 173 3.42 4.07 -4.07
CA ALA A 173 2.10 4.16 -3.45
C ALA A 173 1.04 3.27 -4.14
N THR A 174 1.35 2.00 -4.34
CA THR A 174 0.48 1.00 -4.97
C THR A 174 -0.23 0.17 -3.92
N SER A 175 -1.50 0.47 -3.69
CA SER A 175 -2.39 -0.29 -2.81
C SER A 175 -3.07 -1.43 -3.58
N GLU A 176 -4.12 -2.00 -3.00
CA GLU A 176 -4.95 -3.03 -3.64
C GLU A 176 -5.57 -2.56 -4.98
N ASN A 177 -6.05 -1.32 -5.05
CA ASN A 177 -6.78 -0.80 -6.21
C ASN A 177 -6.45 0.65 -6.58
N HIS A 178 -5.47 1.27 -5.92
CA HIS A 178 -4.96 2.59 -6.24
C HIS A 178 -3.45 2.55 -6.46
N GLY A 179 -2.93 3.47 -7.27
CA GLY A 179 -1.52 3.55 -7.59
C GLY A 179 -1.18 4.69 -8.53
N PRO A 180 0.11 4.91 -8.83
CA PRO A 180 0.56 5.93 -9.77
C PRO A 180 0.02 5.63 -11.17
N SER A 181 -0.87 6.50 -11.63
CA SER A 181 -1.40 6.51 -13.00
C SER A 181 -0.39 7.01 -14.03
N TRP A 182 0.75 7.55 -13.59
CA TRP A 182 1.86 7.98 -14.43
C TRP A 182 3.15 8.01 -13.60
N ARG A 183 4.23 7.45 -14.13
CA ARG A 183 5.59 7.64 -13.61
C ARG A 183 6.43 8.23 -14.73
N MET A 184 7.26 9.24 -14.41
CA MET A 184 8.10 9.90 -15.40
C MET A 184 9.41 10.42 -14.82
N VAL A 185 10.44 10.36 -15.63
CA VAL A 185 11.75 10.97 -15.38
C VAL A 185 12.15 11.74 -16.62
N VAL A 186 12.54 13.00 -16.45
CA VAL A 186 13.00 13.88 -17.53
C VAL A 186 14.41 14.36 -17.22
N HIS A 187 15.31 14.15 -18.16
CA HIS A 187 16.68 14.62 -18.12
C HIS A 187 16.82 15.81 -19.08
N LEU A 188 16.96 17.00 -18.49
CA LEU A 188 17.00 18.27 -19.21
C LEU A 188 18.41 18.57 -19.74
N THR A 189 18.80 17.88 -20.81
CA THR A 189 20.02 18.20 -21.58
C THR A 189 19.67 18.93 -22.88
N ASN A 190 20.67 19.27 -23.70
CA ASN A 190 20.48 19.82 -25.04
C ASN A 190 19.52 18.97 -25.90
N LYS A 191 19.52 17.64 -25.69
CA LYS A 191 18.51 16.73 -26.21
C LYS A 191 17.72 16.16 -25.04
N ILE A 192 16.47 16.56 -24.89
CA ILE A 192 15.62 16.10 -23.80
C ILE A 192 15.43 14.59 -23.89
N GLU A 193 15.80 13.89 -22.83
CA GLU A 193 15.54 12.47 -22.66
C GLU A 193 14.43 12.32 -21.63
N ALA A 194 13.31 11.74 -22.05
CA ALA A 194 12.19 11.49 -21.17
C ALA A 194 11.89 10.00 -21.14
N TYR A 195 11.53 9.50 -19.96
CA TYR A 195 11.13 8.13 -19.73
C TYR A 195 9.83 8.13 -18.96
N GLY A 196 8.86 7.32 -19.34
CA GLY A 196 7.60 7.22 -18.62
C GLY A 196 6.87 5.91 -18.82
N VAL A 197 5.91 5.67 -17.93
CA VAL A 197 5.05 4.50 -17.95
C VAL A 197 3.77 4.78 -17.17
N TYR A 198 2.68 4.15 -17.58
CA TYR A 198 1.41 4.12 -16.86
C TYR A 198 0.79 2.72 -16.94
N PRO A 199 -0.10 2.36 -16.01
CA PRO A 199 -0.78 1.06 -16.05
C PRO A 199 -1.79 1.03 -17.20
N GLY A 200 -1.86 -0.07 -17.94
CA GLY A 200 -2.76 -0.21 -19.09
C GLY A 200 -2.00 -0.13 -20.41
N GLY A 201 -2.46 0.68 -21.35
CA GLY A 201 -1.88 0.78 -22.68
C GLY A 201 -2.48 1.92 -23.49
N GLN A 202 -1.93 2.14 -24.68
CA GLN A 202 -2.27 3.28 -25.53
C GLN A 202 -3.68 3.24 -26.13
N SER A 203 -4.40 2.12 -26.02
CA SER A 203 -5.76 1.97 -26.54
C SER A 203 -6.75 1.78 -25.40
N GLY A 204 -7.87 2.50 -25.43
CA GLY A 204 -9.00 2.25 -24.53
C GLY A 204 -9.91 1.10 -24.96
N ASN A 205 -9.65 0.44 -26.11
CA ASN A 205 -10.46 -0.66 -26.62
C ASN A 205 -9.97 -2.00 -26.07
N PRO A 206 -10.77 -2.75 -25.29
CA PRO A 206 -10.35 -4.04 -24.73
C PRO A 206 -10.00 -5.12 -25.76
N GLY A 207 -10.49 -5.01 -27.01
CA GLY A 207 -10.11 -5.91 -28.10
C GLY A 207 -8.76 -5.58 -28.75
N SER A 208 -8.10 -4.50 -28.33
CA SER A 208 -6.81 -4.09 -28.86
C SER A 208 -5.66 -4.77 -28.13
N LYS A 209 -4.64 -5.24 -28.87
CA LYS A 209 -3.37 -5.68 -28.27
C LYS A 209 -2.63 -4.57 -27.50
N TYR A 210 -3.05 -3.31 -27.67
CA TYR A 210 -2.49 -2.15 -26.98
C TYR A 210 -3.35 -1.69 -25.79
N TYR A 211 -4.30 -2.52 -25.34
CA TYR A 211 -5.19 -2.18 -24.24
C TYR A 211 -4.49 -2.13 -22.88
N ASN A 212 -3.68 -3.16 -22.59
CA ASN A 212 -2.99 -3.34 -21.32
C ASN A 212 -1.50 -3.68 -21.48
N ASN A 213 -0.91 -3.45 -22.64
CA ASN A 213 0.45 -3.90 -22.98
C ASN A 213 1.58 -3.23 -22.17
N PHE A 214 1.30 -2.19 -21.39
CA PHE A 214 2.26 -1.56 -20.48
C PHE A 214 2.17 -2.10 -19.05
N ILE A 215 1.14 -2.89 -18.72
CA ILE A 215 0.84 -3.28 -17.33
C ILE A 215 2.00 -4.03 -16.66
N ASP A 216 2.62 -4.99 -17.36
CA ASP A 216 3.74 -5.76 -16.83
C ASP A 216 4.99 -4.91 -16.65
N TYR A 217 5.24 -3.97 -17.58
CA TYR A 217 6.34 -3.02 -17.50
C TYR A 217 6.18 -2.07 -16.32
N TRP A 218 4.96 -1.56 -16.13
CA TRP A 218 4.59 -0.72 -14.98
C TRP A 218 4.72 -1.48 -13.65
N ALA A 219 4.27 -2.74 -13.60
CA ALA A 219 4.34 -3.58 -12.40
C ALA A 219 5.81 -3.89 -12.02
N ALA A 220 6.65 -4.13 -13.04
CA ALA A 220 8.09 -4.37 -12.87
C ALA A 220 8.91 -3.08 -12.62
N GLY A 221 8.28 -1.90 -12.57
CA GLY A 221 8.98 -0.64 -12.35
C GLY A 221 9.87 -0.20 -13.52
N LYS A 222 9.56 -0.65 -14.74
CA LYS A 222 10.30 -0.33 -15.97
C LYS A 222 9.62 0.81 -16.74
N TYR A 223 10.41 1.52 -17.56
CA TYR A 223 9.97 2.74 -18.24
C TYR A 223 10.19 2.65 -19.74
N TYR A 224 9.29 3.24 -20.52
CA TYR A 224 9.47 3.45 -21.95
C TYR A 224 10.15 4.79 -22.22
N SER A 225 10.98 4.86 -23.26
CA SER A 225 11.46 6.15 -23.76
C SER A 225 10.29 6.93 -24.37
N ILE A 226 10.15 8.18 -23.98
CA ILE A 226 9.17 9.11 -24.51
C ILE A 226 9.83 9.93 -25.61
N ILE A 227 9.18 10.00 -26.77
CA ILE A 227 9.60 10.84 -27.87
C ILE A 227 9.34 12.30 -27.49
N PHE A 228 10.40 13.02 -27.14
CA PHE A 228 10.38 14.46 -26.94
C PHE A 228 11.00 15.14 -28.17
N VAL A 229 10.22 15.96 -28.86
CA VAL A 229 10.61 16.61 -30.12
C VAL A 229 10.18 18.07 -30.10
N ASN A 230 11.02 18.95 -30.63
CA ASN A 230 10.67 20.35 -30.81
C ASN A 230 9.53 20.47 -31.83
N LYS A 231 8.55 21.32 -31.57
CA LYS A 231 7.42 21.59 -32.46
C LYS A 231 7.84 21.88 -33.91
N HIS A 232 8.96 22.58 -34.10
CA HIS A 232 9.49 22.90 -35.44
C HIS A 232 10.01 21.66 -36.19
N ASP A 233 10.45 20.64 -35.47
CA ASP A 233 11.08 19.43 -36.02
C ASP A 233 10.13 18.22 -36.07
N VAL A 234 8.98 18.28 -35.40
CA VAL A 234 7.96 17.20 -35.38
C VAL A 234 7.59 16.70 -36.78
N ARG A 235 7.50 17.60 -37.77
CA ARG A 235 7.17 17.22 -39.16
C ARG A 235 8.27 16.48 -39.90
N LYS A 236 9.52 16.58 -39.41
CA LYS A 236 10.70 15.95 -40.01
C LYS A 236 11.12 14.68 -39.27
N ASP A 237 10.52 14.40 -38.11
CA ASP A 237 10.88 13.25 -37.29
C ASP A 237 10.27 11.96 -37.87
N GLU A 238 11.12 11.03 -38.30
CA GLU A 238 10.72 9.76 -38.92
C GLU A 238 9.85 8.87 -38.03
N ARG A 239 9.83 9.13 -36.71
CA ARG A 239 8.98 8.40 -35.76
C ARG A 239 7.53 8.89 -35.80
N MET A 240 7.28 10.09 -36.34
CA MET A 240 5.94 10.67 -36.53
C MET A 240 5.37 10.23 -37.87
N LYS A 241 4.66 9.10 -37.87
CA LYS A 241 4.17 8.46 -39.11
C LYS A 241 2.98 9.16 -39.76
N TRP A 242 2.18 9.89 -38.98
CA TRP A 242 0.92 10.46 -39.44
C TRP A 242 0.90 11.97 -39.20
N HIS A 243 0.49 12.74 -40.21
CA HIS A 243 0.31 14.17 -40.15
C HIS A 243 -1.11 14.54 -40.57
N THR A 244 -1.87 15.14 -39.65
CA THR A 244 -3.21 15.63 -39.93
C THR A 244 -3.19 17.13 -40.15
N VAL A 245 -3.79 17.60 -41.24
CA VAL A 245 -3.96 19.03 -41.53
C VAL A 245 -5.46 19.32 -41.56
N PHE A 246 -5.90 20.24 -40.70
CA PHE A 246 -7.24 20.79 -40.77
C PHE A 246 -7.22 21.95 -41.75
N VAL A 247 -7.92 21.79 -42.87
CA VAL A 247 -8.22 22.89 -43.80
C VAL A 247 -9.57 23.47 -43.36
N ASN A 248 -9.59 24.76 -43.00
CA ASN A 248 -10.85 25.48 -42.83
C ASN A 248 -11.55 25.48 -44.19
N GLY A 249 -12.78 24.95 -44.22
CA GLY A 249 -13.65 25.01 -45.40
C GLY A 249 -14.17 26.41 -45.65
#